data_AF-A0A1H9DJB5-F1
#
_entry.id   AF-A0A1H9DJB5-F1
#
_cell.length_a   1.000
_cell.length_b   1.000
_cell.length_c   1.000
_cell.angle_alpha   90.00
_cell.angle_beta   90.00
_cell.angle_gamma   90.00
#
_symmetry.space_group_name_H-M   'P 1'
#
loop_
_entity.id
_entity.type
_entity.pdbx_description
1 polymer ?
#
loop_
_entity_poly.entity_id
_entity_poly.type
_entity_poly.pdbx_seq_one_letter_code
_entity_poly.pdbx_strand_id
1 'polypeptide(L)'
;MEESKSINRLKNKLIKELPFFPNEKKTLEELESKNINEVVIHYLHWQTRQVPARIRTVHRAPELTSDKRYKTLKEDINSLLDKVRNGESLHPFLSHRAHQKGYTPVQRVKDGEVDGWEDKDQILNTKGFHHFHLDMTLEQSGLSKRTNEVLFAFVDRKSFHAIAIFDHSVFEQSDASGSMTDERKRMWDVHEKYATLGMKPGSVYMNNPIMTSGHPLYLIRLADHYTRRILEIDPRLGEREFVNSIYKEANLEPPSKFNLDWHLEGLDLGILDKKNNVFFSVKQGHL
;
A
#
# COMPACT_ATOMS: atom_id res chain seq x y z
N MET A 1 -15.00 -21.61 -14.56
CA MET A 1 -13.70 -22.24 -14.82
C MET A 1 -13.06 -22.46 -13.47
N GLU A 2 -12.72 -23.70 -13.13
CA GLU A 2 -12.17 -24.04 -11.81
C GLU A 2 -10.77 -23.43 -11.65
N GLU A 3 -10.50 -22.74 -10.54
CA GLU A 3 -9.18 -22.15 -10.27
C GLU A 3 -8.14 -23.27 -10.09
N SER A 4 -6.93 -23.09 -10.64
CA SER A 4 -5.86 -24.07 -10.48
C SER A 4 -5.43 -24.19 -9.01
N LYS A 5 -4.72 -25.28 -8.66
CA LYS A 5 -4.21 -25.47 -7.29
C LYS A 5 -3.24 -24.35 -6.87
N SER A 6 -2.43 -23.80 -7.78
CA SER A 6 -1.50 -22.69 -7.50
C SER A 6 -2.23 -21.37 -7.28
N ILE A 7 -3.26 -21.08 -8.08
CA ILE A 7 -4.11 -19.88 -7.88
C ILE A 7 -4.83 -19.95 -6.54
N ASN A 8 -5.42 -21.10 -6.20
CA ASN A 8 -6.07 -21.31 -4.89
C ASN A 8 -5.07 -21.13 -3.73
N ARG A 9 -3.85 -21.65 -3.85
CA ARG A 9 -2.80 -21.43 -2.84
C ARG A 9 -2.42 -19.96 -2.72
N LEU A 10 -2.30 -19.22 -3.82
CA LEU A 10 -2.05 -17.79 -3.79
C LEU A 10 -3.17 -17.07 -3.06
N LYS A 11 -4.42 -17.29 -3.48
CA LYS A 11 -5.62 -16.69 -2.89
C LYS A 11 -5.65 -16.88 -1.37
N ASN A 12 -5.43 -18.11 -0.91
CA ASN A 12 -5.43 -18.45 0.52
C ASN A 12 -4.28 -17.76 1.28
N LYS A 13 -3.10 -17.59 0.68
CA LYS A 13 -2.00 -16.84 1.30
C LYS A 13 -2.37 -15.36 1.47
N LEU A 14 -2.94 -14.73 0.42
CA LEU A 14 -3.33 -13.33 0.45
C LEU A 14 -4.43 -13.07 1.48
N ILE A 15 -5.45 -13.93 1.54
CA ILE A 15 -6.53 -13.84 2.53
C ILE A 15 -5.98 -14.00 3.95
N LYS A 16 -5.02 -14.90 4.16
CA LYS A 16 -4.41 -15.12 5.48
C LYS A 16 -3.64 -13.90 5.99
N GLU A 17 -3.02 -13.14 5.09
CA GLU A 17 -2.26 -11.92 5.43
C GLU A 17 -3.15 -10.69 5.55
N LEU A 18 -4.23 -10.61 4.75
CA LEU A 18 -5.13 -9.48 4.69
C LEU A 18 -5.97 -9.35 5.96
N PRO A 19 -5.83 -8.27 6.76
CA PRO A 19 -6.72 -8.04 7.88
C PRO A 19 -8.13 -7.67 7.38
N PHE A 20 -9.16 -8.15 8.05
CA PHE A 20 -10.56 -7.86 7.67
C PHE A 20 -11.42 -7.50 8.88
N PHE A 21 -12.45 -6.69 8.62
CA PHE A 21 -13.37 -6.18 9.62
C PHE A 21 -14.84 -6.36 9.15
N PRO A 22 -15.73 -6.93 9.98
CA PRO A 22 -15.46 -7.49 11.30
C PRO A 22 -14.66 -8.80 11.17
N ASN A 23 -13.83 -9.11 12.16
CA ASN A 23 -13.01 -10.34 12.17
C ASN A 23 -13.85 -11.55 12.59
N GLU A 24 -14.74 -11.96 11.68
CA GLU A 24 -15.73 -13.02 11.90
C GLU A 24 -15.73 -14.02 10.74
N LYS A 25 -16.22 -15.23 11.03
CA LYS A 25 -16.25 -16.33 10.06
C LYS A 25 -16.98 -15.95 8.76
N LYS A 26 -18.07 -15.20 8.85
CA LYS A 26 -18.86 -14.77 7.68
C LYS A 26 -18.06 -13.87 6.75
N THR A 27 -17.26 -12.95 7.29
CA THR A 27 -16.38 -12.08 6.49
C THR A 27 -15.30 -12.89 5.77
N LEU A 28 -14.74 -13.89 6.46
CA LEU A 28 -13.76 -14.80 5.87
C LEU A 28 -14.37 -15.64 4.75
N GLU A 29 -15.54 -16.25 4.97
CA GLU A 29 -16.26 -17.03 3.95
C GLU A 29 -16.59 -16.18 2.71
N GLU A 30 -16.97 -14.91 2.92
CA GLU A 30 -17.18 -13.97 1.82
C GLU A 30 -15.88 -13.70 1.04
N LEU A 31 -14.75 -13.44 1.72
CA LEU A 31 -13.45 -13.28 1.09
C LEU A 31 -12.99 -14.53 0.32
N GLU A 32 -13.20 -15.73 0.89
CA GLU A 32 -12.85 -17.00 0.25
C GLU A 32 -13.69 -17.28 -1.01
N SER A 33 -14.93 -16.80 -1.04
CA SER A 33 -15.84 -16.91 -2.19
C SER A 33 -15.47 -16.00 -3.37
N LYS A 34 -14.65 -14.98 -3.12
CA LYS A 34 -14.18 -14.06 -4.16
C LYS A 34 -13.25 -14.76 -5.14
N ASN A 35 -13.24 -14.26 -6.37
CA ASN A 35 -12.25 -14.68 -7.36
C ASN A 35 -10.87 -14.08 -7.03
N ILE A 36 -9.82 -14.64 -7.62
CA ILE A 36 -8.45 -14.16 -7.40
C ILE A 36 -8.24 -12.66 -7.68
N ASN A 37 -8.91 -12.07 -8.68
CA ASN A 37 -8.74 -10.64 -9.00
C ASN A 37 -9.25 -9.75 -7.86
N GLU A 38 -10.45 -10.03 -7.34
CA GLU A 38 -10.99 -9.27 -6.21
C GLU A 38 -10.11 -9.40 -4.95
N VAL A 39 -9.61 -10.61 -4.66
CA VAL A 39 -8.69 -10.81 -3.53
C VAL A 39 -7.39 -10.03 -3.72
N VAL A 40 -6.83 -10.02 -4.94
CA VAL A 40 -5.63 -9.23 -5.27
C VAL A 40 -5.91 -7.73 -5.13
N ILE A 41 -7.09 -7.23 -5.53
CA ILE A 41 -7.47 -5.82 -5.33
C ILE A 41 -7.41 -5.45 -3.84
N HIS A 42 -8.07 -6.22 -2.98
CA HIS A 42 -8.11 -5.94 -1.55
C HIS A 42 -6.73 -6.05 -0.91
N TYR A 43 -5.97 -7.10 -1.26
CA TYR A 43 -4.61 -7.28 -0.78
C TYR A 43 -3.70 -6.10 -1.19
N LEU A 44 -3.66 -5.75 -2.47
CA LEU A 44 -2.80 -4.65 -2.93
C LEU A 44 -3.22 -3.33 -2.32
N HIS A 45 -4.52 -3.06 -2.19
CA HIS A 45 -5.01 -1.83 -1.56
C HIS A 45 -4.60 -1.73 -0.10
N TRP A 46 -4.75 -2.79 0.68
CA TRP A 46 -4.22 -2.83 2.03
C TRP A 46 -2.69 -2.67 2.04
N GLN A 47 -1.97 -3.39 1.19
CA GLN A 47 -0.52 -3.41 1.17
C GLN A 47 0.11 -2.06 0.75
N THR A 48 -0.59 -1.23 -0.03
CA THR A 48 -0.13 0.15 -0.32
C THR A 48 0.01 1.02 0.92
N ARG A 49 -0.73 0.73 1.99
CA ARG A 49 -0.62 1.43 3.29
C ARG A 49 0.60 0.98 4.09
N GLN A 50 1.07 -0.25 3.87
CA GLN A 50 2.12 -0.87 4.68
C GLN A 50 3.53 -0.38 4.36
N VAL A 51 3.75 0.20 3.17
CA VAL A 51 5.04 0.69 2.66
C VAL A 51 6.16 -0.36 2.79
N PRO A 52 6.42 -1.17 1.75
CA PRO A 52 7.44 -2.21 1.80
C PRO A 52 8.81 -1.71 2.26
N ALA A 53 9.50 -2.50 3.09
CA ALA A 53 10.86 -2.22 3.54
C ALA A 53 11.81 -2.20 2.33
N ARG A 54 12.32 -1.02 1.99
CA ARG A 54 13.24 -0.79 0.86
C ARG A 54 14.09 0.43 1.13
N ILE A 55 15.36 0.36 0.72
CA ILE A 55 16.26 1.51 0.70
C ILE A 55 15.68 2.56 -0.24
N ARG A 56 15.46 3.77 0.27
CA ARG A 56 14.95 4.90 -0.51
C ARG A 56 15.81 6.13 -0.32
N THR A 57 15.90 6.92 -1.38
CA THR A 57 16.47 8.27 -1.31
C THR A 57 15.49 9.19 -0.59
N VAL A 58 15.96 9.87 0.44
CA VAL A 58 15.13 10.78 1.23
C VAL A 58 15.25 12.20 0.70
N HIS A 59 14.10 12.81 0.42
CA HIS A 59 13.96 14.23 0.11
C HIS A 59 13.16 14.93 1.20
N ARG A 60 13.51 16.19 1.52
CA ARG A 60 12.75 17.03 2.45
C ARG A 60 12.19 18.23 1.70
N ALA A 61 10.89 18.41 1.82
CA ALA A 61 10.19 19.57 1.31
C ALA A 61 10.48 20.83 2.14
N PRO A 62 10.43 22.02 1.54
CA PRO A 62 10.48 23.28 2.29
C PRO A 62 9.38 23.36 3.35
N GLU A 63 8.15 22.92 3.03
CA GLU A 63 6.99 22.95 3.92
C GLU A 63 7.24 22.22 5.24
N LEU A 64 7.95 21.09 5.19
CA LEU A 64 8.39 20.34 6.35
C LEU A 64 9.34 21.19 7.21
N THR A 65 10.39 21.72 6.61
CA THR A 65 11.47 22.40 7.35
C THR A 65 11.07 23.79 7.86
N SER A 66 10.10 24.44 7.22
CA SER A 66 9.57 25.75 7.64
C SER A 66 8.49 25.65 8.72
N ASP A 67 7.94 24.47 8.97
CA ASP A 67 6.91 24.29 10.00
C ASP A 67 7.50 24.56 11.40
N LYS A 68 6.79 25.34 12.22
CA LYS A 68 7.23 25.66 13.59
C LYS A 68 7.46 24.42 14.45
N ARG A 69 6.73 23.32 14.20
CA ARG A 69 6.84 22.03 14.89
C ARG A 69 8.10 21.27 14.50
N TYR A 70 8.72 21.59 13.36
CA TYR A 70 9.92 20.90 12.91
C TYR A 70 11.07 21.00 13.92
N LYS A 71 11.23 22.15 14.59
CA LYS A 71 12.28 22.33 15.59
C LYS A 71 12.17 21.33 16.74
N THR A 72 10.96 21.03 17.20
CA THR A 72 10.71 20.10 18.30
C THR A 72 10.73 18.64 17.85
N LEU A 73 10.28 18.36 16.62
CA LEU A 73 10.16 17.00 16.07
C LEU A 73 11.37 16.56 15.25
N LYS A 74 12.42 17.39 15.16
CA LYS A 74 13.54 17.20 14.23
C LYS A 74 14.22 15.84 14.40
N GLU A 75 14.48 15.43 15.64
CA GLU A 75 15.21 14.20 15.94
C GLU A 75 14.37 12.95 15.64
N ASP A 76 13.08 13.00 15.96
CA ASP A 76 12.12 11.94 15.63
C ASP A 76 11.96 11.78 14.11
N ILE A 77 11.82 12.91 13.39
CA ILE A 77 11.79 12.93 11.93
C ILE A 77 13.10 12.39 11.35
N ASN A 78 14.26 12.79 11.88
CA ASN A 78 15.54 12.26 11.42
C ASN A 78 15.63 10.75 11.62
N SER A 79 15.19 10.25 12.78
CA SER A 79 15.20 8.83 13.12
C SER A 79 14.32 8.02 12.16
N LEU A 80 13.09 8.49 11.89
CA LEU A 80 12.23 7.87 10.88
C LEU A 80 12.88 7.88 9.49
N LEU A 81 13.51 8.99 9.10
CA LEU A 81 14.16 9.10 7.79
C LEU A 81 15.43 8.26 7.67
N ASP A 82 16.15 7.99 8.76
CA ASP A 82 17.27 7.06 8.77
C ASP A 82 16.80 5.63 8.56
N LYS A 83 15.68 5.23 9.17
CA LYS A 83 15.02 3.94 8.88
C LYS A 83 14.68 3.79 7.40
N VAL A 84 14.15 4.85 6.79
CA VAL A 84 13.86 4.88 5.34
C VAL A 84 15.14 4.68 4.51
N ARG A 85 16.23 5.38 4.83
CA ARG A 85 17.51 5.26 4.11
C ARG A 85 18.11 3.86 4.23
N ASN A 86 17.95 3.23 5.39
CA ASN A 86 18.45 1.89 5.65
C ASN A 86 17.54 0.78 5.11
N GLY A 87 16.36 1.14 4.58
CA GLY A 87 15.38 0.17 4.12
C GLY A 87 14.75 -0.65 5.25
N GLU A 88 14.73 -0.10 6.46
CA GLU A 88 14.05 -0.71 7.60
C GLU A 88 12.52 -0.64 7.44
N SER A 89 11.82 -1.48 8.22
CA SER A 89 10.36 -1.47 8.24
C SER A 89 9.82 -0.17 8.84
N LEU A 90 8.88 0.46 8.13
CA LEU A 90 8.11 1.60 8.63
C LEU A 90 6.80 1.17 9.30
N HIS A 91 6.51 -0.14 9.31
CA HIS A 91 5.28 -0.72 9.85
C HIS A 91 4.90 -0.17 11.24
N PRO A 92 5.83 0.00 12.21
CA PRO A 92 5.48 0.51 13.52
C PRO A 92 4.93 1.95 13.51
N PHE A 93 5.25 2.75 12.50
CA PHE A 93 4.90 4.18 12.45
C PHE A 93 3.59 4.44 11.72
N LEU A 94 2.88 3.39 11.30
CA LEU A 94 1.59 3.52 10.63
C LEU A 94 0.45 3.58 11.65
N SER A 95 -0.71 4.05 11.21
CA SER A 95 -1.89 4.12 12.07
C SER A 95 -2.40 2.72 12.40
N HIS A 96 -2.98 2.55 13.59
CA HIS A 96 -3.59 1.29 14.04
C HIS A 96 -4.62 0.73 13.02
N ARG A 97 -5.34 1.63 12.31
CA ARG A 97 -6.30 1.26 11.26
C ARG A 97 -5.64 0.60 10.05
N ALA A 98 -4.41 0.99 9.68
CA ALA A 98 -3.66 0.37 8.60
C ALA A 98 -3.38 -1.12 8.88
N HIS A 99 -3.24 -1.51 10.15
CA HIS A 99 -2.98 -2.91 10.55
C HIS A 99 -4.23 -3.76 10.68
N GLN A 100 -5.40 -3.14 10.87
CA GLN A 100 -6.61 -3.85 11.28
C GLN A 100 -7.72 -3.90 10.23
N LYS A 101 -7.73 -2.96 9.27
CA LYS A 101 -8.85 -2.79 8.35
C LYS A 101 -8.39 -2.87 6.89
N GLY A 102 -8.14 -4.08 6.41
CA GLY A 102 -7.76 -4.38 5.02
C GLY A 102 -8.93 -4.67 4.09
N TYR A 103 -10.02 -5.22 4.62
CA TYR A 103 -11.27 -5.50 3.91
C TYR A 103 -12.48 -5.27 4.81
N THR A 104 -13.54 -4.72 4.23
CA THR A 104 -14.88 -4.63 4.85
C THR A 104 -15.95 -5.08 3.85
N PRO A 105 -16.86 -6.00 4.23
CA PRO A 105 -17.95 -6.44 3.37
C PRO A 105 -18.78 -5.28 2.80
N VAL A 106 -18.98 -5.26 1.49
CA VAL A 106 -19.71 -4.19 0.79
C VAL A 106 -21.17 -4.08 1.26
N GLN A 107 -21.76 -5.19 1.70
CA GLN A 107 -23.15 -5.21 2.16
C GLN A 107 -23.32 -4.35 3.41
N ARG A 108 -22.34 -4.36 4.33
CA ARG A 108 -22.38 -3.53 5.54
C ARG A 108 -22.35 -2.03 5.22
N VAL A 109 -21.63 -1.65 4.16
CA VAL A 109 -21.63 -0.27 3.66
C VAL A 109 -23.00 0.09 3.07
N LYS A 110 -23.60 -0.80 2.28
CA LYS A 110 -24.94 -0.59 1.69
C LYS A 110 -26.03 -0.50 2.75
N ASP A 111 -25.91 -1.28 3.82
CA ASP A 111 -26.85 -1.32 4.94
C ASP A 111 -26.65 -0.12 5.89
N GLY A 112 -25.62 0.70 5.66
CA GLY A 112 -25.31 1.88 6.47
C GLY A 112 -24.68 1.55 7.84
N GLU A 113 -24.24 0.31 8.06
CA GLU A 113 -23.61 -0.10 9.32
C GLU A 113 -22.22 0.51 9.50
N VAL A 114 -21.52 0.76 8.39
CA VAL A 114 -20.14 1.28 8.35
C VAL A 114 -19.98 2.24 7.17
N ASP A 115 -19.05 3.18 7.30
CA ASP A 115 -18.69 4.10 6.22
C ASP A 115 -17.97 3.38 5.05
N GLY A 116 -18.14 3.88 3.83
CA GLY A 116 -17.51 3.30 2.63
C GLY A 116 -15.98 3.38 2.60
N TRP A 117 -15.37 4.17 3.48
CA TRP A 117 -13.93 4.29 3.68
C TRP A 117 -13.42 3.50 4.88
N GLU A 118 -14.22 2.62 5.47
CA GLU A 118 -13.85 1.95 6.72
C GLU A 118 -12.55 1.13 6.62
N ASP A 119 -12.35 0.44 5.50
CA ASP A 119 -11.13 -0.29 5.14
C ASP A 119 -10.16 0.52 4.27
N LYS A 120 -10.38 1.83 4.12
CA LYS A 120 -9.63 2.69 3.20
C LYS A 120 -8.96 3.87 3.88
N ASP A 121 -7.91 4.34 3.21
CA ASP A 121 -7.24 5.57 3.55
C ASP A 121 -7.61 6.62 2.51
N GLN A 122 -8.51 7.53 2.89
CA GLN A 122 -9.02 8.54 1.98
C GLN A 122 -7.91 9.50 1.53
N ILE A 123 -7.01 9.89 2.44
CA ILE A 123 -5.94 10.84 2.11
C ILE A 123 -4.92 10.16 1.19
N LEU A 124 -4.48 8.94 1.49
CA LEU A 124 -3.59 8.20 0.60
C LEU A 124 -4.23 7.97 -0.76
N ASN A 125 -5.47 7.50 -0.80
CA ASN A 125 -6.14 7.19 -2.06
C ASN A 125 -6.34 8.43 -2.93
N THR A 126 -6.78 9.56 -2.35
CA THR A 126 -7.16 10.77 -3.11
C THR A 126 -6.02 11.76 -3.31
N LYS A 127 -5.00 11.76 -2.44
CA LYS A 127 -3.91 12.73 -2.43
C LYS A 127 -2.54 12.11 -2.60
N GLY A 128 -2.39 10.80 -2.38
CA GLY A 128 -1.12 10.09 -2.50
C GLY A 128 -0.22 10.23 -1.28
N PHE A 129 -0.69 10.82 -0.17
CA PHE A 129 0.12 10.96 1.03
C PHE A 129 0.05 9.71 1.91
N HIS A 130 1.21 9.08 2.10
CA HIS A 130 1.44 8.22 3.26
C HIS A 130 1.63 9.10 4.49
N HIS A 131 1.22 8.62 5.66
CA HIS A 131 1.32 9.37 6.90
C HIS A 131 1.87 8.49 8.03
N PHE A 132 2.82 9.06 8.79
CA PHE A 132 3.61 8.34 9.79
C PHE A 132 3.58 9.05 11.14
N HIS A 133 3.34 8.30 12.21
CA HIS A 133 3.56 8.75 13.58
C HIS A 133 5.05 8.91 13.85
N LEU A 134 5.40 9.86 14.72
CA LEU A 134 6.79 10.28 14.93
C LEU A 134 7.39 9.80 16.25
N ASP A 135 6.62 9.20 17.17
CA ASP A 135 7.21 8.70 18.42
C ASP A 135 8.04 7.43 18.16
N MET A 136 9.33 7.45 18.52
CA MET A 136 10.19 6.27 18.36
C MET A 136 9.96 5.20 19.44
N THR A 137 9.14 5.50 20.46
CA THR A 137 8.76 4.56 21.52
C THR A 137 7.71 3.59 21.01
N LEU A 138 8.01 2.29 21.07
CA LEU A 138 7.05 1.24 20.72
C LEU A 138 6.20 0.84 21.92
N GLU A 139 4.91 0.73 21.70
CA GLU A 139 3.95 0.14 22.63
C GLU A 139 4.02 -1.40 22.59
N GLN A 140 3.31 -2.07 23.50
CA GLN A 140 3.23 -3.53 23.53
C GLN A 140 2.68 -4.15 22.24
N SER A 141 1.88 -3.38 21.49
CA SER A 141 1.35 -3.76 20.18
C SER A 141 2.44 -3.85 19.09
N GLY A 142 3.65 -3.35 19.36
CA GLY A 142 4.71 -3.19 18.36
C GLY A 142 4.54 -1.93 17.50
N LEU A 143 3.53 -1.10 17.77
CA LEU A 143 3.30 0.17 17.10
C LEU A 143 3.91 1.32 17.90
N SER A 144 4.30 2.37 17.19
CA SER A 144 4.71 3.66 17.74
C SER A 144 3.60 4.25 18.59
N LYS A 145 3.98 4.83 19.74
CA LYS A 145 3.06 5.58 20.59
C LYS A 145 2.39 6.69 19.78
N ARG A 146 1.06 6.78 19.89
CA ARG A 146 0.30 7.78 19.14
C ARG A 146 0.62 9.20 19.62
N THR A 147 1.16 10.00 18.71
CA THR A 147 1.31 11.47 18.85
C THR A 147 0.17 12.18 18.14
N ASN A 148 -0.01 13.48 18.41
CA ASN A 148 -0.96 14.28 17.62
C ASN A 148 -0.37 14.66 16.26
N GLU A 149 0.94 14.80 16.16
CA GLU A 149 1.66 15.17 14.95
C GLU A 149 2.05 13.94 14.13
N VAL A 150 1.86 14.05 12.82
CA VAL A 150 2.16 13.01 11.82
C VAL A 150 2.93 13.61 10.65
N LEU A 151 3.92 12.88 10.14
CA LEU A 151 4.66 13.25 8.95
C LEU A 151 3.94 12.71 7.71
N PHE A 152 3.58 13.60 6.79
CA PHE A 152 3.05 13.22 5.49
C PHE A 152 4.19 13.12 4.47
N ALA A 153 4.15 12.10 3.62
CA ALA A 153 5.15 11.86 2.60
C ALA A 153 4.56 11.32 1.30
N PHE A 154 5.20 11.63 0.17
CA PHE A 154 5.04 10.84 -1.06
C PHE A 154 6.08 9.73 -1.05
N VAL A 155 5.63 8.49 -1.21
CA VAL A 155 6.50 7.33 -1.23
C VAL A 155 6.39 6.65 -2.58
N ASP A 156 7.54 6.38 -3.20
CA ASP A 156 7.64 5.48 -4.34
C ASP A 156 8.71 4.41 -4.07
N ARG A 157 8.97 3.57 -5.07
CA ARG A 157 9.92 2.47 -4.97
C ARG A 157 11.36 2.88 -4.60
N LYS A 158 11.80 4.07 -5.02
CA LYS A 158 13.18 4.56 -4.92
C LYS A 158 13.32 5.78 -4.02
N SER A 159 12.24 6.49 -3.75
CA SER A 159 12.24 7.79 -3.11
C SER A 159 11.21 7.88 -1.98
N PHE A 160 11.56 8.68 -1.00
CA PHE A 160 10.68 9.08 0.09
C PHE A 160 10.77 10.60 0.22
N HIS A 161 9.71 11.29 -0.18
CA HIS A 161 9.62 12.73 -0.09
C HIS A 161 8.86 13.10 1.18
N ALA A 162 9.57 13.50 2.22
CA ALA A 162 8.99 14.01 3.45
C ALA A 162 8.42 15.42 3.20
N ILE A 163 7.09 15.57 3.19
CA ILE A 163 6.41 16.75 2.67
C ILE A 163 6.08 17.77 3.76
N ALA A 164 5.31 17.38 4.78
CA ALA A 164 4.87 18.31 5.81
C ALA A 164 4.45 17.56 7.07
N ILE A 165 4.48 18.27 8.20
CA ILE A 165 3.90 17.80 9.47
C ILE A 165 2.45 18.27 9.50
N PHE A 166 1.51 17.40 9.87
CA PHE A 166 0.14 17.76 10.17
C PHE A 166 -0.25 17.27 11.57
N ASP A 167 -1.30 17.83 12.16
CA ASP A 167 -1.96 17.19 13.30
C ASP A 167 -3.21 16.40 12.88
N HIS A 168 -3.81 15.65 13.81
CA HIS A 168 -4.93 14.77 13.50
C HIS A 168 -6.21 15.48 13.03
N SER A 169 -6.35 16.79 13.22
CA SER A 169 -7.50 17.54 12.70
C SER A 169 -7.53 17.54 11.16
N VAL A 170 -6.42 17.18 10.49
CA VAL A 170 -6.37 16.98 9.03
C VAL A 170 -7.33 15.87 8.55
N PHE A 171 -7.63 14.89 9.41
CA PHE A 171 -8.50 13.76 9.10
C PHE A 171 -9.98 14.04 9.37
N GLU A 172 -10.30 15.14 10.06
CA GLU A 172 -11.68 15.52 10.35
C GLU A 172 -12.43 15.84 9.06
N GLN A 173 -13.67 15.36 8.95
CA GLN A 173 -14.51 15.64 7.80
C GLN A 173 -14.92 17.11 7.79
N SER A 174 -15.22 17.63 6.59
CA SER A 174 -15.85 18.94 6.49
C SER A 174 -17.15 18.97 7.28
N ASP A 175 -17.44 20.10 7.92
CA ASP A 175 -18.72 20.27 8.60
C ASP A 175 -19.89 20.35 7.60
N ALA A 176 -21.12 20.47 8.11
CA ALA A 176 -22.32 20.57 7.28
C ALA A 176 -22.31 21.79 6.32
N SER A 177 -21.49 22.81 6.59
CA SER A 177 -21.31 23.98 5.72
C SER A 177 -20.22 23.78 4.65
N GLY A 178 -19.53 22.63 4.68
CA GLY A 178 -18.39 22.33 3.82
C GLY A 178 -17.06 22.92 4.32
N SER A 179 -17.05 23.57 5.50
CA SER A 179 -15.84 24.16 6.06
C SER A 179 -14.84 23.07 6.47
N MET A 180 -13.57 23.32 6.21
CA MET A 180 -12.47 22.43 6.59
C MET A 180 -11.74 22.98 7.81
N THR A 181 -11.13 22.10 8.60
CA THR A 181 -10.14 22.50 9.59
C THR A 181 -8.96 23.21 8.92
N ASP A 182 -8.25 24.06 9.65
CA ASP A 182 -7.08 24.78 9.13
C ASP A 182 -6.00 23.81 8.63
N GLU A 183 -5.76 22.70 9.33
CA GLU A 183 -4.78 21.70 8.91
C GLU A 183 -5.23 20.94 7.67
N ARG A 184 -6.53 20.62 7.53
CA ARG A 184 -7.05 20.00 6.30
C ARG A 184 -6.91 20.96 5.14
N LYS A 185 -7.31 22.22 5.28
CA LYS A 185 -7.13 23.26 4.25
C LYS A 185 -5.66 23.40 3.85
N ARG A 186 -4.75 23.48 4.82
CA ARG A 186 -3.30 23.53 4.55
C ARG A 186 -2.80 22.29 3.81
N MET A 187 -3.28 21.10 4.15
CA MET A 187 -2.94 19.87 3.42
C MET A 187 -3.39 19.93 1.96
N TRP A 188 -4.57 20.47 1.69
CA TRP A 188 -5.04 20.70 0.32
C TRP A 188 -4.15 21.66 -0.45
N ASP A 189 -3.76 22.79 0.15
CA ASP A 189 -2.87 23.77 -0.49
C ASP A 189 -1.49 23.16 -0.80
N VAL A 190 -0.94 22.37 0.13
CA VAL A 190 0.31 21.64 -0.07
C VAL A 190 0.16 20.61 -1.19
N HIS A 191 -0.90 19.81 -1.18
CA HIS A 191 -1.17 18.85 -2.24
C HIS A 191 -1.25 19.52 -3.61
N GLU A 192 -2.03 20.60 -3.73
CA GLU A 192 -2.22 21.33 -4.98
C GLU A 192 -0.89 21.85 -5.53
N LYS A 193 -0.05 22.42 -4.65
CA LYS A 193 1.29 22.90 -5.01
C LYS A 193 2.14 21.79 -5.62
N TYR A 194 2.17 20.60 -5.03
CA TYR A 194 2.96 19.48 -5.55
C TYR A 194 2.33 18.85 -6.79
N ALA A 195 1.00 18.74 -6.84
CA ALA A 195 0.27 18.17 -7.96
C ALA A 195 0.40 19.01 -9.24
N THR A 196 0.55 20.34 -9.10
CA THR A 196 0.65 21.30 -10.21
C THR A 196 2.06 21.79 -10.48
N LEU A 197 3.07 21.29 -9.75
CA LEU A 197 4.44 21.76 -9.86
C LEU A 197 4.97 21.58 -11.30
N GLY A 198 5.39 22.68 -11.92
CA GLY A 198 5.92 22.70 -13.28
C GLY A 198 4.85 22.70 -14.39
N MET A 199 3.55 22.72 -14.03
CA MET A 199 2.47 22.89 -15.00
C MET A 199 2.32 24.34 -15.46
N LYS A 200 1.84 24.54 -16.69
CA LYS A 200 1.55 25.89 -17.19
C LYS A 200 0.21 26.38 -16.61
N PRO A 201 0.04 27.70 -16.40
CA PRO A 201 -1.27 28.25 -16.03
C PRO A 201 -2.36 27.82 -17.02
N GLY A 202 -3.51 27.39 -16.50
CA GLY A 202 -4.62 26.88 -17.31
C GLY A 202 -4.50 25.41 -17.73
N SER A 203 -3.43 24.70 -17.33
CA SER A 203 -3.34 23.26 -17.53
C SER A 203 -4.45 22.52 -16.78
N VAL A 204 -5.17 21.65 -17.49
CA VAL A 204 -6.11 20.69 -16.89
C VAL A 204 -5.34 19.45 -16.50
N TYR A 205 -5.51 19.00 -15.25
CA TYR A 205 -4.89 17.78 -14.75
C TYR A 205 -5.90 16.98 -13.91
N MET A 206 -5.65 15.68 -13.80
CA MET A 206 -6.38 14.79 -12.92
C MET A 206 -5.37 13.99 -12.12
N ASN A 207 -5.27 14.28 -10.82
CA ASN A 207 -4.39 13.56 -9.91
C ASN A 207 -5.18 12.51 -9.13
N ASN A 208 -4.61 11.31 -8.98
CA ASN A 208 -5.18 10.18 -8.23
C ASN A 208 -6.67 9.90 -8.50
N PRO A 209 -7.08 9.61 -9.75
CA PRO A 209 -8.47 9.24 -10.04
C PRO A 209 -8.93 8.05 -9.19
N ILE A 210 -10.14 8.16 -8.63
CA ILE A 210 -10.76 7.17 -7.75
C ILE A 210 -11.94 6.51 -8.46
N MET A 211 -12.04 5.19 -8.30
CA MET A 211 -13.19 4.41 -8.74
C MET A 211 -14.38 4.64 -7.79
N THR A 212 -15.61 4.36 -8.24
CA THR A 212 -16.81 4.46 -7.38
C THR A 212 -16.73 3.58 -6.12
N SER A 213 -15.88 2.56 -6.13
CA SER A 213 -15.57 1.73 -4.97
C SER A 213 -14.63 2.39 -3.95
N GLY A 214 -14.14 3.61 -4.18
CA GLY A 214 -13.18 4.30 -3.30
C GLY A 214 -11.71 3.91 -3.51
N HIS A 215 -11.41 2.97 -4.42
CA HIS A 215 -10.05 2.52 -4.72
C HIS A 215 -9.40 3.41 -5.81
N PRO A 216 -8.08 3.65 -5.76
CA PRO A 216 -7.37 4.34 -6.84
C PRO A 216 -7.43 3.56 -8.15
N LEU A 217 -7.69 4.25 -9.28
CA LEU A 217 -7.75 3.63 -10.61
C LEU A 217 -6.45 2.90 -10.97
N TYR A 218 -5.29 3.45 -10.60
CA TYR A 218 -4.01 2.81 -10.88
C TYR A 218 -3.89 1.44 -10.19
N LEU A 219 -4.50 1.28 -9.02
CA LEU A 219 -4.43 0.06 -8.24
C LEU A 219 -5.31 -1.03 -8.84
N ILE A 220 -6.52 -0.68 -9.29
CA ILE A 220 -7.39 -1.60 -10.02
C ILE A 220 -6.69 -2.08 -11.30
N ARG A 221 -6.09 -1.16 -12.06
CA ARG A 221 -5.31 -1.52 -13.26
C ARG A 221 -4.12 -2.43 -12.93
N LEU A 222 -3.47 -2.21 -11.80
CA LEU A 222 -2.36 -3.07 -11.35
C LEU A 222 -2.86 -4.48 -11.02
N ALA A 223 -3.96 -4.60 -10.28
CA ALA A 223 -4.57 -5.89 -9.94
C ALA A 223 -5.03 -6.65 -11.19
N ASP A 224 -5.69 -5.97 -12.14
CA ASP A 224 -6.11 -6.56 -13.41
C ASP A 224 -4.91 -7.06 -14.22
N HIS A 225 -3.83 -6.28 -14.25
CA HIS A 225 -2.60 -6.70 -14.90
C HIS A 225 -1.99 -7.91 -14.20
N TYR A 226 -1.98 -7.94 -12.87
CA TYR A 226 -1.44 -9.06 -12.08
C TYR A 226 -2.25 -10.33 -12.32
N THR A 227 -3.57 -10.25 -12.25
CA THR A 227 -4.43 -11.41 -12.53
C THR A 227 -4.22 -11.92 -13.95
N ARG A 228 -4.10 -11.03 -14.95
CA ARG A 228 -3.82 -11.46 -16.32
C ARG A 228 -2.51 -12.22 -16.43
N ARG A 229 -1.43 -11.70 -15.83
CA ARG A 229 -0.12 -12.38 -15.80
C ARG A 229 -0.19 -13.72 -15.07
N ILE A 230 -0.93 -13.77 -13.97
CA ILE A 230 -1.17 -15.02 -13.23
C ILE A 230 -1.81 -16.05 -14.16
N LEU A 231 -2.93 -15.70 -14.80
CA LEU A 231 -3.66 -16.63 -15.67
C LEU A 231 -2.87 -17.04 -16.93
N GLU A 232 -2.05 -16.15 -17.48
CA GLU A 232 -1.17 -16.43 -18.63
C GLU A 232 -0.05 -17.43 -18.28
N ILE A 233 0.55 -17.31 -17.10
CA ILE A 233 1.76 -18.05 -16.72
C ILE A 233 1.44 -19.31 -15.91
N ASP A 234 0.34 -19.31 -15.17
CA ASP A 234 -0.01 -20.38 -14.22
C ASP A 234 0.01 -21.80 -14.84
N PRO A 235 -0.48 -22.04 -16.07
CA PRO A 235 -0.40 -23.37 -16.70
C PRO A 235 1.04 -23.88 -16.88
N ARG A 236 2.02 -22.97 -16.95
CA ARG A 236 3.42 -23.25 -17.28
C ARG A 236 4.30 -23.47 -16.06
N LEU A 237 3.80 -23.24 -14.83
CA LEU A 237 4.59 -23.34 -13.60
C LEU A 237 5.19 -24.74 -13.37
N GLY A 238 4.59 -25.79 -13.95
CA GLY A 238 5.08 -27.17 -13.90
C GLY A 238 5.99 -27.57 -15.06
N GLU A 239 6.17 -26.71 -16.07
CA GLU A 239 6.87 -27.06 -17.31
C GLU A 239 8.38 -26.86 -17.16
N ARG A 240 9.15 -27.91 -17.51
CA ARG A 240 10.62 -27.85 -17.45
C ARG A 240 11.19 -26.75 -18.33
N GLU A 241 10.64 -26.54 -19.51
CA GLU A 241 11.10 -25.52 -20.45
C GLU A 241 10.93 -24.11 -19.88
N PHE A 242 9.78 -23.83 -19.25
CA PHE A 242 9.52 -22.56 -18.58
C PHE A 242 10.45 -22.32 -17.39
N VAL A 243 10.67 -23.34 -16.55
CA VAL A 243 11.63 -23.24 -15.43
C VAL A 243 13.03 -22.92 -15.96
N ASN A 244 13.47 -23.63 -16.99
CA ASN A 244 14.79 -23.38 -17.58
C ASN A 244 14.89 -21.97 -18.18
N SER A 245 13.82 -21.42 -18.76
CA SER A 245 13.83 -20.07 -19.32
C SER A 245 13.94 -19.00 -18.23
N ILE A 246 13.12 -19.06 -17.17
CA ILE A 246 13.15 -18.04 -16.11
C ILE A 246 14.46 -18.06 -15.30
N TYR A 247 15.07 -19.23 -15.12
CA TYR A 247 16.39 -19.34 -14.49
C TYR A 247 17.48 -18.72 -15.37
N LYS A 248 17.48 -19.01 -16.67
CA LYS A 248 18.43 -18.41 -17.61
C LYS A 248 18.28 -16.89 -17.72
N GLU A 249 17.04 -16.39 -17.78
CA GLU A 249 16.75 -14.94 -17.78
C GLU A 249 17.26 -14.26 -16.51
N ALA A 250 17.28 -14.97 -15.38
CA ALA A 250 17.84 -14.49 -14.12
C ALA A 250 19.36 -14.70 -13.99
N ASN A 251 20.05 -15.19 -15.04
CA ASN A 251 21.46 -15.59 -15.01
C ASN A 251 21.78 -16.64 -13.93
N LEU A 252 20.88 -17.61 -13.75
CA LEU A 252 21.02 -18.72 -12.81
C LEU A 252 21.01 -20.07 -13.55
N GLU A 253 21.74 -21.03 -13.02
CA GLU A 253 21.72 -22.41 -13.54
C GLU A 253 20.37 -23.10 -13.19
N PRO A 254 19.66 -23.67 -14.19
CA PRO A 254 18.39 -24.35 -13.92
C PRO A 254 18.56 -25.56 -12.98
N PRO A 255 17.74 -25.67 -11.92
CA PRO A 255 17.88 -26.73 -10.94
C PRO A 255 17.28 -28.05 -11.44
N SER A 256 17.83 -29.18 -10.99
CA SER A 256 17.29 -30.50 -11.34
C SER A 256 15.88 -30.75 -10.79
N LYS A 257 15.52 -30.11 -9.67
CA LYS A 257 14.18 -30.16 -9.05
C LYS A 257 13.73 -28.75 -8.70
N PHE A 258 12.45 -28.45 -8.90
CA PHE A 258 11.86 -27.13 -8.64
C PHE A 258 10.47 -27.27 -7.99
N ASN A 259 9.98 -26.21 -7.36
CA ASN A 259 8.60 -26.10 -6.87
C ASN A 259 8.13 -24.65 -6.98
N LEU A 260 7.71 -24.27 -8.18
CA LEU A 260 7.23 -22.91 -8.46
C LEU A 260 5.84 -22.69 -7.87
N ASP A 261 5.64 -21.53 -7.26
CA ASP A 261 4.36 -21.10 -6.71
C ASP A 261 4.27 -19.58 -6.81
N TRP A 262 3.06 -19.04 -6.97
CA TRP A 262 2.86 -17.60 -6.95
C TRP A 262 3.18 -17.01 -5.57
N HIS A 263 3.73 -15.80 -5.60
CA HIS A 263 4.09 -15.04 -4.42
C HIS A 263 3.96 -13.52 -4.68
N LEU A 264 3.51 -12.78 -3.66
CA LEU A 264 3.56 -11.33 -3.63
C LEU A 264 4.54 -10.94 -2.52
N GLU A 265 5.62 -10.26 -2.90
CA GLU A 265 6.58 -9.69 -1.95
C GLU A 265 6.27 -8.20 -1.81
N GLY A 266 5.44 -7.86 -0.82
CA GLY A 266 4.81 -6.56 -0.73
C GLY A 266 3.91 -6.30 -1.95
N LEU A 267 4.27 -5.36 -2.81
CA LEU A 267 3.54 -5.08 -4.03
C LEU A 267 4.12 -5.77 -5.28
N ASP A 268 5.22 -6.52 -5.16
CA ASP A 268 5.87 -7.15 -6.32
C ASP A 268 5.27 -8.54 -6.57
N LEU A 269 4.64 -8.72 -7.73
CA LEU A 269 4.19 -10.02 -8.18
C LEU A 269 5.38 -10.82 -8.70
N GLY A 270 5.50 -12.06 -8.24
CA GLY A 270 6.50 -12.98 -8.77
C GLY A 270 6.18 -14.44 -8.53
N ILE A 271 7.15 -15.25 -8.91
CA ILE A 271 7.10 -16.71 -8.77
C ILE A 271 8.24 -17.09 -7.85
N LEU A 272 7.91 -17.79 -6.77
CA LEU A 272 8.88 -18.31 -5.82
C LEU A 272 9.13 -19.79 -6.13
N ASP A 273 10.37 -20.15 -6.45
CA ASP A 273 10.80 -21.54 -6.35
C ASP A 273 11.05 -21.86 -4.88
N LYS A 274 10.04 -22.44 -4.23
CA LYS A 274 10.10 -22.80 -2.80
C LYS A 274 11.17 -23.83 -2.49
N LYS A 275 11.60 -24.61 -3.47
CA LYS A 275 12.62 -25.65 -3.27
C LYS A 275 14.02 -25.08 -3.25
N ASN A 276 14.28 -24.08 -4.08
CA ASN A 276 15.59 -23.48 -4.27
C ASN A 276 15.70 -22.09 -3.61
N ASN A 277 14.61 -21.59 -3.04
CA ASN A 277 14.49 -20.27 -2.41
C ASN A 277 14.88 -19.12 -3.34
N VAL A 278 14.39 -19.17 -4.58
CA VAL A 278 14.65 -18.14 -5.61
C VAL A 278 13.34 -17.46 -5.98
N PHE A 279 13.29 -16.14 -5.88
CA PHE A 279 12.16 -15.32 -6.30
C PHE A 279 12.40 -14.68 -7.66
N PHE A 280 11.50 -14.94 -8.60
CA PHE A 280 11.50 -14.36 -9.94
C PHE A 280 10.44 -13.26 -10.01
N SER A 281 10.87 -12.00 -10.08
CA SER A 281 9.94 -10.87 -10.21
C SER A 281 9.31 -10.85 -11.60
N VAL A 282 7.98 -11.01 -11.65
CA VAL A 282 7.18 -10.91 -12.88
C VAL A 282 6.78 -9.47 -13.14
N LYS A 283 6.38 -8.76 -12.08
CA LYS A 283 6.02 -7.35 -12.16
C LYS A 283 6.27 -6.66 -10.83
N GLN A 284 6.96 -5.53 -10.90
CA GLN A 284 7.19 -4.67 -9.74
C GLN A 284 6.00 -3.73 -9.50
N GLY A 285 5.67 -3.55 -8.23
CA GLY A 285 4.75 -2.52 -7.77
C GLY A 285 5.38 -1.12 -7.78
N HIS A 286 4.58 -0.11 -7.48
CA HIS A 286 5.02 1.29 -7.47
C HIS A 286 5.73 1.71 -6.17
N LEU A 287 5.65 0.90 -5.10
CA LEU A 287 6.33 1.12 -3.80
C LEU A 287 7.53 0.19 -3.56
#